data_AF-A0A0D0HSK4-F1
#
_entry.id   AF-A0A0D0HSK4-F1
#
_cell.length_a   1.000
_cell.length_b   1.000
_cell.length_c   1.000
_cell.angle_alpha   90.00
_cell.angle_beta   90.00
_cell.angle_gamma   90.00
#
_symmetry.space_group_name_H-M   'P 1'
#
loop_
_entity.id
_entity.type
_entity.pdbx_description
1 polymer ?
#
loop_
_entity_poly.entity_id
_entity_poly.type
_entity_poly.pdbx_seq_one_letter_code
_entity_poly.pdbx_strand_id
1 'polypeptide(L)'
;MINILKERFGYDSFRIGQKEIIEDVLNGRNCVAMLPTGGGKSLCYQLPGYILDGSVLIISPLVSLMEDQVQQLKNRGEKRVVALNRFLSYREKKTCYMN
;
A
#
# COMPACT_ATOMS: atom_id res chain seq x y z
N MET A 1 10.40 -10.28 6.44
CA MET A 1 10.35 -9.05 5.62
C MET A 1 10.99 -9.22 4.24
N ILE A 2 12.27 -9.61 4.10
CA ILE A 2 12.93 -9.85 2.79
C ILE A 2 12.22 -10.89 1.92
N ASN A 3 11.74 -12.00 2.52
CA ASN A 3 11.03 -13.03 1.76
C ASN A 3 9.77 -12.49 1.09
N ILE A 4 8.98 -11.70 1.83
CA ILE A 4 7.74 -11.07 1.32
C ILE A 4 8.07 -9.99 0.29
N LEU A 5 9.14 -9.21 0.51
CA LEU A 5 9.63 -8.24 -0.46
C LEU A 5 9.91 -8.92 -1.82
N LYS A 6 10.64 -10.04 -1.79
CA LYS A 6 10.97 -10.80 -2.99
C LYS A 6 9.74 -11.45 -3.62
N GLU A 7 8.91 -12.12 -2.82
CA GLU A 7 7.72 -12.85 -3.28
C GLU A 7 6.66 -11.92 -3.89
N ARG A 8 6.41 -10.76 -3.26
CA ARG A 8 5.33 -9.84 -3.65
C ARG A 8 5.77 -8.75 -4.60
N PHE A 9 7.02 -8.31 -4.54
CA PHE A 9 7.52 -7.16 -5.30
C PHE A 9 8.70 -7.49 -6.21
N GLY A 10 9.31 -8.68 -6.11
CA GLY A 10 10.45 -9.08 -6.93
C GLY A 10 11.75 -8.34 -6.62
N TYR A 11 11.86 -7.69 -5.45
CA TYR A 11 13.08 -6.98 -5.06
C TYR A 11 13.94 -7.82 -4.12
N ASP A 12 15.25 -7.86 -4.36
CA ASP A 12 16.21 -8.56 -3.51
C ASP A 12 16.68 -7.71 -2.31
N SER A 13 16.49 -6.39 -2.36
CA SER A 13 16.92 -5.47 -1.31
C SER A 13 16.03 -4.24 -1.20
N PHE A 14 16.08 -3.60 -0.03
CA PHE A 14 15.47 -2.29 0.20
C PHE A 14 16.37 -1.18 -0.32
N ARG A 15 15.76 -0.10 -0.80
CA ARG A 15 16.45 1.18 -0.97
C ARG A 15 16.67 1.85 0.39
N ILE A 16 17.62 2.78 0.43
CA ILE A 16 17.99 3.54 1.62
C ILE A 16 16.74 4.15 2.26
N GLY A 17 16.57 3.94 3.57
CA GLY A 17 15.48 4.48 4.38
C GLY A 17 14.18 3.66 4.35
N GLN A 18 13.95 2.81 3.35
CA GLN A 18 12.68 2.06 3.25
C GLN A 18 12.52 1.07 4.40
N LYS A 19 13.60 0.35 4.73
CA LYS A 19 13.58 -0.69 5.76
C LYS A 19 13.22 -0.11 7.12
N GLU A 20 13.86 0.99 7.47
CA GLU A 20 13.70 1.70 8.73
C GLU A 20 12.26 2.21 8.90
N ILE A 21 11.68 2.81 7.85
CA ILE A 21 10.29 3.26 7.86
C ILE A 21 9.32 2.08 8.03
N ILE A 22 9.55 0.98 7.30
CA ILE A 22 8.69 -0.20 7.40
C ILE A 22 8.77 -0.79 8.82
N GLU A 23 9.97 -0.89 9.40
CA GLU A 23 10.16 -1.39 10.75
C GLU A 23 9.45 -0.51 11.79
N ASP A 24 9.46 0.81 11.64
CA ASP A 24 8.68 1.71 12.50
C ASP A 24 7.18 1.40 12.41
N VAL A 25 6.63 1.27 11.20
CA VAL A 25 5.21 0.95 10.98
C VAL A 25 4.85 -0.41 11.57
N LEU A 26 5.68 -1.44 11.35
CA LEU A 26 5.44 -2.78 11.89
C LEU A 26 5.49 -2.83 13.42
N ASN A 27 6.26 -1.94 14.05
CA ASN A 27 6.31 -1.79 15.51
C ASN A 27 5.21 -0.87 16.07
N GLY A 28 4.25 -0.44 15.24
CA GLY A 28 3.16 0.45 15.65
C GLY A 28 3.63 1.87 16.00
N ARG A 29 4.80 2.30 15.51
CA ARG A 29 5.32 3.65 15.74
C ARG A 29 4.79 4.64 14.71
N ASN A 30 4.45 5.84 15.17
CA ASN A 30 4.13 6.95 14.27
C ASN A 30 5.41 7.47 13.60
N CYS A 31 5.40 7.60 12.27
CA CYS A 31 6.56 8.06 11.51
C CYS A 31 6.19 9.12 10.46
N VAL A 32 7.09 10.08 10.23
CA VAL A 32 7.02 10.99 9.08
C VAL A 32 8.16 10.61 8.12
N ALA A 33 7.79 10.04 6.98
CA ALA A 33 8.74 9.56 5.98
C ALA A 33 8.91 10.57 4.85
N MET A 34 10.14 11.06 4.64
CA MET A 34 10.47 11.95 3.53
C MET A 34 11.43 11.24 2.57
N LEU A 35 10.91 10.87 1.39
CA LEU A 35 11.71 10.27 0.32
C LEU A 35 11.47 11.04 -0.99
N PRO A 36 12.44 11.09 -1.91
CA PRO A 36 12.25 11.71 -3.23
C PRO A 36 11.18 10.98 -4.04
N THR A 37 10.64 11.65 -5.05
CA THR A 37 9.78 11.01 -6.07
C THR A 37 10.55 9.85 -6.72
N GLY A 38 9.86 8.73 -6.95
CA GLY A 38 10.52 7.50 -7.40
C GLY A 38 11.33 6.76 -6.33
N GLY A 39 11.51 7.32 -5.13
CA GLY A 39 12.21 6.69 -3.99
C GLY A 39 11.51 5.47 -3.39
N GLY A 40 10.37 5.04 -3.93
CA GLY A 40 9.67 3.83 -3.49
C GLY A 40 8.87 4.02 -2.19
N LYS A 41 8.33 5.22 -1.94
CA LYS A 41 7.46 5.52 -0.79
C LYS A 41 6.29 4.54 -0.64
N SER A 42 5.73 4.10 -1.77
CA SER A 42 4.59 3.18 -1.76
C SER A 42 4.90 1.82 -1.15
N LEU A 43 6.12 1.33 -1.33
CA LEU A 43 6.55 0.09 -0.68
C LEU A 43 6.45 0.18 0.84
N CYS A 44 6.71 1.36 1.41
CA CYS A 44 6.76 1.56 2.86
C CYS A 44 5.39 1.38 3.53
N TYR A 45 4.28 1.56 2.83
CA TYR A 45 2.94 1.27 3.34
C TYR A 45 2.30 0.02 2.73
N GLN A 46 2.73 -0.41 1.54
CA GLN A 46 2.21 -1.63 0.90
C GLN A 46 2.77 -2.90 1.54
N LEU A 47 4.08 -2.97 1.83
CA LEU A 47 4.68 -4.16 2.42
C LEU A 47 4.09 -4.48 3.81
N PRO A 48 3.89 -3.50 4.72
CA PRO A 48 3.16 -3.75 5.97
C PRO A 48 1.77 -4.37 5.77
N GLY A 49 1.04 -4.02 4.71
CA GLY A 49 -0.28 -4.60 4.41
C GLY A 49 -0.26 -6.08 4.01
N TYR A 50 0.92 -6.67 3.80
CA TYR A 50 1.09 -8.12 3.63
C TYR A 50 1.58 -8.83 4.89
N ILE A 51 1.94 -8.07 5.93
CA ILE A 51 2.56 -8.59 7.16
C ILE A 51 1.61 -8.48 8.35
N LEU A 52 0.93 -7.34 8.47
CA LEU A 52 0.00 -7.06 9.56
C LEU A 52 -1.37 -7.66 9.27
N ASP A 53 -2.04 -8.09 10.33
CA ASP A 53 -3.45 -8.45 10.27
C ASP A 53 -4.31 -7.20 10.06
N GLY A 54 -5.40 -7.34 9.30
CA GLY A 54 -6.34 -6.26 8.99
C GLY A 54 -6.04 -5.52 7.69
N SER A 55 -6.54 -4.29 7.58
CA SER A 55 -6.47 -3.49 6.35
C SER A 55 -5.59 -2.25 6.51
N VAL A 56 -4.85 -1.90 5.46
CA VAL A 56 -4.10 -0.63 5.38
C VAL A 56 -4.98 0.44 4.74
N LEU A 57 -5.26 1.51 5.48
CA LEU A 57 -5.97 2.68 4.95
C LEU A 57 -4.99 3.72 4.40
N ILE A 58 -5.12 4.03 3.12
CA ILE A 58 -4.30 5.05 2.44
C ILE A 58 -5.21 6.23 2.11
N ILE A 59 -4.85 7.41 2.61
CA ILE A 59 -5.54 8.67 2.30
C ILE A 59 -4.76 9.39 1.21
N SER A 60 -5.38 9.59 0.05
CA SER A 60 -4.80 10.32 -1.08
C SER A 60 -5.70 11.49 -1.46
N PRO A 61 -5.13 12.68 -1.74
CA PRO A 61 -5.92 13.86 -2.11
C PRO A 61 -6.50 13.78 -3.53
N LEU A 62 -5.88 12.99 -4.43
CA LEU A 62 -6.24 12.95 -5.84
C LEU A 62 -6.86 11.61 -6.21
N VAL A 63 -8.09 11.64 -6.74
CA VAL A 63 -8.79 10.43 -7.19
C VAL A 63 -8.05 9.74 -8.33
N SER A 64 -7.45 10.49 -9.27
CA SER A 64 -6.62 9.92 -10.32
C SER A 64 -5.45 9.10 -9.76
N LEU A 65 -4.77 9.63 -8.75
CA LEU A 65 -3.67 8.92 -8.09
C LEU A 65 -4.14 7.65 -7.37
N MET A 66 -5.35 7.69 -6.79
CA MET A 66 -5.95 6.49 -6.16
C MET A 66 -6.18 5.40 -7.19
N GLU A 67 -6.85 5.72 -8.30
CA GLU A 67 -7.15 4.76 -9.38
C GLU A 67 -5.87 4.19 -10.00
N ASP A 68 -4.88 5.05 -10.29
CA ASP A 68 -3.59 4.61 -10.85
C ASP A 68 -2.89 3.61 -9.92
N GLN A 69 -2.87 3.86 -8.61
CA GLN A 69 -2.25 2.94 -7.64
C GLN A 69 -3.00 1.62 -7.53
N VAL A 70 -4.34 1.66 -7.49
CA VAL A 70 -5.18 0.46 -7.44
C VAL A 70 -5.02 -0.38 -8.71
N GLN A 71 -5.02 0.25 -9.87
CA GLN A 71 -4.84 -0.45 -11.14
C GLN A 71 -3.45 -1.08 -11.23
N GLN A 72 -2.39 -0.39 -10.80
CA GLN A 72 -1.04 -0.95 -10.75
C GLN A 72 -0.95 -2.18 -9.84
N LEU A 73 -1.58 -2.15 -8.67
CA LEU A 73 -1.61 -3.28 -7.75
C LEU A 73 -2.44 -4.45 -8.31
N LYS A 74 -3.60 -4.17 -8.90
CA LYS A 74 -4.42 -5.19 -9.59
C LYS A 74 -3.69 -5.84 -10.75
N ASN A 75 -2.96 -5.06 -11.55
CA ASN A 75 -2.14 -5.57 -12.65
C ASN A 75 -0.99 -6.48 -12.16
N ARG A 76 -0.54 -6.30 -10.91
CA ARG A 76 0.43 -7.18 -10.24
C ARG A 76 -0.24 -8.39 -9.55
N GLY A 77 -1.56 -8.56 -9.71
CA GLY A 77 -2.32 -9.68 -9.17
C GLY A 77 -2.91 -9.46 -7.78
N GLU A 78 -2.81 -8.26 -7.19
CA GLU A 78 -3.46 -7.98 -5.91
C GLU A 78 -4.96 -7.77 -6.10
N LYS A 79 -5.77 -8.65 -5.49
CA LYS A 79 -7.24 -8.65 -5.62
C LYS A 79 -7.94 -7.95 -4.47
N ARG A 80 -7.25 -7.69 -3.36
CA ARG A 80 -7.81 -7.16 -2.11
C ARG A 80 -7.73 -5.64 -2.01
N VAL A 81 -7.33 -4.97 -3.09
CA VAL A 81 -7.14 -3.52 -3.12
C VAL A 81 -8.33 -2.82 -3.77
N VAL A 82 -8.78 -1.73 -3.16
CA VAL A 82 -9.89 -0.91 -3.65
C VAL A 82 -9.66 0.58 -3.40
N ALA A 83 -10.12 1.43 -4.32
CA ALA A 83 -10.16 2.88 -4.17
C ALA A 83 -11.57 3.31 -3.79
N LEU A 84 -11.77 3.71 -2.53
CA LEU A 84 -13.04 4.27 -2.08
C LEU A 84 -13.15 5.75 -2.47
N ASN A 85 -13.88 6.04 -3.54
CA ASN A 85 -14.09 7.42 -4.01
C ASN A 85 -15.53 7.65 -4.50
N ARG A 86 -15.77 8.80 -5.14
CA ARG A 86 -17.10 9.21 -5.62
C ARG A 86 -17.61 8.41 -6.83
N PHE A 87 -16.74 7.76 -7.59
CA PHE A 87 -17.10 7.03 -8.81
C PHE A 87 -17.65 5.63 -8.52
N LEU A 88 -17.40 5.07 -7.33
CA LEU A 88 -18.05 3.84 -6.91
C LEU A 88 -19.55 4.06 -6.67
N SER A 89 -20.36 3.17 -7.23
CA SER A 89 -21.78 3.07 -6.92
C SER A 89 -22.01 2.71 -5.45
N TYR A 90 -23.21 2.98 -4.95
CA TYR A 90 -23.60 2.62 -3.58
C TYR A 90 -23.43 1.12 -3.30
N ARG A 91 -23.73 0.26 -4.28
CA ARG A 91 -23.58 -1.19 -4.15
C ARG A 91 -22.12 -1.59 -3.99
N GLU A 92 -21.23 -1.02 -4.80
CA GLU A 92 -19.79 -1.32 -4.71
C GLU A 92 -19.18 -0.85 -3.39
N LYS A 93 -19.57 0.34 -2.90
CA LYS A 93 -19.17 0.82 -1.57
C LYS A 93 -19.61 -0.13 -0.47
N LYS A 94 -20.87 -0.58 -0.51
CA LYS A 94 -21.41 -1.52 0.49
C LYS A 94 -20.62 -2.84 0.49
N THR A 95 -20.24 -3.37 -0.67
CA THR A 95 -19.40 -4.57 -0.76
C THR A 95 -18.04 -4.38 -0.11
N CYS A 96 -17.44 -3.19 -0.22
CA CYS A 96 -16.14 -2.90 0.38
C CYS A 96 -16.17 -2.90 1.92
N TYR A 97 -17.29 -2.55 2.54
CA TYR A 97 -17.44 -2.51 4.00
C TYR A 97 -17.76 -3.87 4.63
N MET A 98 -18.10 -4.87 3.82
CA MET A 98 -18.55 -6.19 4.27
C MET A 98 -17.46 -7.28 4.13
N ASN A 99 -16.29 -6.91 3.59
CA ASN A 99 -15.08 -7.73 3.49
C ASN A 99 -14.06 -7.28 4.53
#